data_AF-A0A5C7AUZ1-F1
#
_entry.id   AF-A0A5C7AUZ1-F1
#
_cell.length_a   1.000
_cell.length_b   1.000
_cell.length_c   1.000
_cell.angle_alpha   90.00
_cell.angle_beta   90.00
_cell.angle_gamma   90.00
#
_symmetry.space_group_name_H-M   'P 1'
#
loop_
_entity.id
_entity.type
_entity.pdbx_description
1 polymer ?
#
loop_
_entity_poly.entity_id
_entity_poly.type
_entity_poly.pdbx_seq_one_letter_code
_entity_poly.pdbx_strand_id
1 'polypeptide(L)'
;MVRIFPKIKYDDLLKFGFYLPKLRERYQKDLRQKTWTKNKVLALATALLDELYLRVGNKYYTESNKTHGLTTLRRKHLKEDGKKLLINYTAKSGKDRSVALTNKRLISLLKDYSQLQGYELFRYQEDDSWHTVGSSALNDYISHEPPEDDYYTAKYFRTWGANCVCIKNTEEVGKLCENTRKKPETTLIRLVAEKMGHTVAVCKSSYLHPEILSQCLNPQKLKDCLPKDFSSEGYKPEEVLLMQILCTKLS
;
A
#
# COMPACT_ATOMS: atom_id res chain seq x y z
N MET A 1 8.15 18.71 14.75
CA MET A 1 8.98 17.50 14.96
C MET A 1 8.40 16.34 14.14
N VAL A 2 9.10 15.85 13.12
CA VAL A 2 8.64 14.69 12.33
C VAL A 2 8.83 13.45 13.19
N ARG A 3 7.73 12.85 13.69
CA ARG A 3 7.78 11.55 14.36
C ARG A 3 8.26 10.50 13.35
N ILE A 4 9.51 10.08 13.46
CA ILE A 4 10.08 8.99 12.64
C ILE A 4 9.62 7.69 13.29
N PHE A 5 8.79 6.94 12.58
CA PHE A 5 8.42 5.59 13.02
C PHE A 5 9.56 4.62 12.63
N PRO A 6 9.86 3.60 13.43
CA PRO A 6 10.95 2.66 13.17
C PRO A 6 10.81 2.04 11.79
N LYS A 7 11.88 1.98 11.00
CA LYS A 7 11.86 1.35 9.68
C LYS A 7 11.55 -0.14 9.82
N ILE A 8 10.79 -0.71 8.89
CA ILE A 8 10.58 -2.17 8.84
C ILE A 8 11.91 -2.82 8.49
N LYS A 9 12.31 -3.85 9.24
CA LYS A 9 13.58 -4.53 8.97
C LYS A 9 13.49 -5.30 7.65
N TYR A 10 14.65 -5.62 7.11
CA TYR A 10 14.75 -6.29 5.83
C TYR A 10 14.11 -7.69 5.86
N ASP A 11 14.40 -8.45 6.91
CA ASP A 11 13.82 -9.77 7.14
C ASP A 11 12.29 -9.71 7.31
N ASP A 12 11.78 -8.82 8.17
CA ASP A 12 10.33 -8.62 8.33
C ASP A 12 9.61 -8.28 7.01
N LEU A 13 10.27 -7.52 6.12
CA LEU A 13 9.70 -7.16 4.83
C LEU A 13 9.69 -8.36 3.87
N LEU A 14 10.70 -9.23 3.93
CA LEU A 14 10.72 -10.48 3.17
C LEU A 14 9.62 -11.44 3.65
N LYS A 15 9.48 -11.63 4.96
CA LYS A 15 8.41 -12.45 5.54
C LYS A 15 7.02 -11.96 5.14
N PHE A 16 6.81 -10.63 5.20
CA PHE A 16 5.57 -10.03 4.69
C PHE A 16 5.36 -10.32 3.20
N GLY A 17 6.42 -10.27 2.40
CA GLY A 17 6.39 -10.63 0.98
C GLY A 17 5.86 -12.05 0.75
N PHE A 18 6.38 -13.04 1.48
CA PHE A 18 5.89 -14.42 1.42
C PHE A 18 4.44 -14.58 1.89
N TYR A 19 3.99 -13.75 2.83
CA TYR A 19 2.62 -13.77 3.34
C TYR A 19 1.59 -13.14 2.38
N LEU A 20 2.02 -12.24 1.48
CA LEU A 20 1.11 -11.48 0.60
C LEU A 20 0.17 -12.36 -0.23
N PRO A 21 0.61 -13.44 -0.92
CA PRO A 21 -0.30 -14.28 -1.70
C PRO A 21 -1.46 -14.87 -0.87
N LYS A 22 -1.17 -15.36 0.35
CA LYS A 22 -2.18 -15.88 1.28
C LYS A 22 -3.17 -14.78 1.67
N LEU A 23 -2.67 -13.60 2.04
CA LEU A 23 -3.52 -12.45 2.36
C LEU A 23 -4.41 -12.03 1.17
N ARG A 24 -3.84 -12.06 -0.04
CA ARG A 24 -4.54 -11.76 -1.30
C ARG A 24 -5.65 -12.74 -1.57
N GLU A 25 -5.40 -14.03 -1.45
CA GLU A 25 -6.43 -15.07 -1.59
C GLU A 25 -7.60 -14.82 -0.62
N ARG A 26 -7.28 -14.54 0.66
CA ARG A 26 -8.28 -14.29 1.70
C ARG A 26 -9.15 -13.07 1.39
N TYR A 27 -8.55 -11.91 1.14
CA TYR A 27 -9.37 -10.72 0.86
C TYR A 27 -10.13 -10.88 -0.45
N GLN A 28 -9.59 -11.59 -1.45
CA GLN A 28 -10.32 -11.87 -2.68
C GLN A 28 -11.54 -12.77 -2.45
N LYS A 29 -11.44 -13.75 -1.55
CA LYS A 29 -12.55 -14.61 -1.10
C LYS A 29 -13.62 -13.79 -0.40
N ASP A 30 -13.24 -12.94 0.55
CA ASP A 30 -14.20 -12.10 1.27
C ASP A 30 -14.90 -11.07 0.36
N LEU A 31 -14.18 -10.52 -0.62
CA LEU A 31 -14.75 -9.64 -1.64
C LEU A 31 -15.79 -10.32 -2.55
N ARG A 32 -15.87 -11.66 -2.58
CA ARG A 32 -16.89 -12.41 -3.34
C ARG A 32 -18.20 -12.61 -2.55
N GLN A 33 -18.22 -12.30 -1.26
CA GLN A 33 -19.44 -12.43 -0.44
C GLN A 33 -20.55 -11.52 -1.00
N LYS A 34 -21.81 -11.97 -0.96
CA LYS A 34 -22.95 -11.21 -1.50
C LYS A 34 -23.25 -9.97 -0.68
N THR A 35 -23.29 -10.11 0.64
CA THR A 35 -23.64 -9.04 1.60
C THR A 35 -22.41 -8.28 2.10
N TRP A 36 -22.61 -7.05 2.58
CA TRP A 36 -21.55 -6.22 3.18
C TRP A 36 -21.30 -6.58 4.63
N THR A 37 -20.68 -7.73 4.86
CA THR A 37 -20.20 -8.15 6.19
C THR A 37 -18.98 -7.31 6.62
N LYS A 38 -18.70 -7.29 7.93
CA LYS A 38 -17.46 -6.72 8.50
C LYS A 38 -16.21 -7.18 7.75
N ASN A 39 -16.10 -8.49 7.46
CA ASN A 39 -14.97 -9.06 6.73
C ASN A 39 -14.90 -8.56 5.29
N LYS A 40 -16.03 -8.45 4.57
CA LYS A 40 -16.02 -7.90 3.20
C LYS A 40 -15.58 -6.43 3.17
N VAL A 41 -15.99 -5.64 4.16
CA VAL A 41 -15.56 -4.23 4.30
C VAL A 41 -14.05 -4.14 4.59
N LEU A 42 -13.54 -4.96 5.52
CA LEU A 42 -12.12 -5.02 5.85
C LEU A 42 -11.29 -5.54 4.66
N ALA A 43 -11.82 -6.48 3.89
CA ALA A 43 -11.22 -6.99 2.66
C ALA A 43 -11.11 -5.89 1.60
N LEU A 44 -12.16 -5.08 1.40
CA LEU A 44 -12.13 -3.95 0.47
C LEU A 44 -11.10 -2.91 0.90
N ALA A 45 -11.05 -2.57 2.19
CA ALA A 45 -10.03 -1.66 2.72
C ALA A 45 -8.61 -2.21 2.51
N THR A 46 -8.39 -3.49 2.79
CA THR A 46 -7.10 -4.16 2.60
C THR A 46 -6.68 -4.20 1.13
N ALA A 47 -7.60 -4.54 0.21
CA ALA A 47 -7.32 -4.53 -1.22
C ALA A 47 -6.95 -3.13 -1.74
N LEU A 48 -7.55 -2.07 -1.19
CA LEU A 48 -7.19 -0.70 -1.53
C LEU A 48 -5.83 -0.28 -0.95
N LEU A 49 -5.43 -0.81 0.22
CA LEU A 49 -4.06 -0.62 0.73
C LEU A 49 -3.03 -1.29 -0.20
N ASP A 50 -3.32 -2.51 -0.65
CA ASP A 50 -2.43 -3.26 -1.53
C ASP A 50 -2.30 -2.62 -2.93
N GLU A 51 -3.39 -2.04 -3.42
CA GLU A 51 -3.41 -1.41 -4.75
C GLU A 51 -2.85 0.01 -4.75
N LEU A 52 -3.15 0.81 -3.72
CA LEU A 52 -2.92 2.27 -3.73
C LEU A 52 -1.93 2.74 -2.66
N TYR A 53 -1.51 1.84 -1.76
CA TYR A 53 -0.60 2.12 -0.65
C TYR A 53 -1.01 3.35 0.16
N LEU A 54 -2.31 3.54 0.41
CA LEU A 54 -2.81 4.68 1.19
C LEU A 54 -2.31 4.62 2.64
N ARG A 55 -2.40 5.74 3.37
CA ARG A 55 -2.31 5.69 4.83
C ARG A 55 -3.67 5.26 5.35
N VAL A 56 -3.71 4.43 6.40
CA VAL A 56 -4.97 4.02 7.05
C VAL A 56 -5.80 5.22 7.46
N GLY A 57 -5.18 6.20 8.11
CA GLY A 57 -5.90 7.29 8.77
C GLY A 57 -6.37 6.91 10.16
N ASN A 58 -6.73 7.90 10.96
CA ASN A 58 -7.25 7.72 12.31
C ASN A 58 -8.32 8.79 12.53
N LYS A 59 -9.49 8.39 13.01
CA LYS A 59 -10.66 9.26 13.20
C LYS A 59 -10.34 10.42 14.15
N TYR A 60 -9.68 10.15 15.27
CA TYR A 60 -9.28 11.17 16.24
C TYR A 60 -8.38 12.26 15.63
N TYR A 61 -7.46 11.86 14.76
CA TYR A 61 -6.60 12.81 14.02
C TYR A 61 -7.35 13.56 12.92
N THR A 62 -8.42 12.98 12.38
CA THR A 62 -9.21 13.59 11.30
C THR A 62 -10.07 14.74 11.82
N GLU A 63 -10.71 14.56 12.97
CA GLU A 63 -11.56 15.57 13.60
C GLU A 63 -10.76 16.82 13.99
N SER A 64 -9.55 16.62 14.51
CA SER A 64 -8.65 17.72 14.91
C SER A 64 -7.94 18.42 13.75
N ASN A 65 -7.53 17.69 12.70
CA ASN A 65 -6.67 18.24 11.65
C ASN A 65 -7.35 18.40 10.28
N LYS A 66 -8.60 17.96 10.14
CA LYS A 66 -9.33 17.91 8.85
C LYS A 66 -8.56 17.15 7.75
N THR A 67 -7.73 16.18 8.14
CA THR A 67 -6.95 15.35 7.22
C THR A 67 -7.47 13.92 7.18
N HIS A 68 -7.47 13.30 6.00
CA HIS A 68 -8.02 11.97 5.77
C HIS A 68 -6.94 10.92 5.44
N GLY A 69 -7.27 9.67 5.72
CA GLY A 69 -6.66 8.45 5.20
C GLY A 69 -7.75 7.46 4.77
N LEU A 70 -7.37 6.26 4.34
CA LEU A 70 -8.26 5.22 3.82
C LEU A 70 -9.56 5.05 4.63
N THR A 71 -9.47 4.76 5.93
CA THR A 71 -10.63 4.44 6.76
C THR A 71 -11.51 5.64 7.09
N THR A 72 -11.03 6.85 6.77
CA THR A 72 -11.73 8.12 7.01
C THR A 72 -12.11 8.80 5.70
N LEU A 73 -11.96 8.12 4.56
CA LEU A 73 -12.46 8.58 3.28
C LEU A 73 -14.00 8.68 3.33
N ARG A 74 -14.54 9.57 2.51
CA ARG A 74 -15.97 9.88 2.40
C ARG A 74 -16.39 9.83 0.94
N ARG A 75 -17.68 9.70 0.68
CA ARG A 75 -18.23 9.69 -0.69
C ARG A 75 -17.76 10.89 -1.52
N LYS A 76 -17.73 12.09 -0.91
CA LYS A 76 -17.26 13.32 -1.56
C LYS A 76 -15.80 13.29 -2.06
N HIS A 77 -14.99 12.35 -1.57
CA HIS A 77 -13.60 12.18 -2.03
C HIS A 77 -13.51 11.36 -3.32
N LEU A 78 -14.59 10.65 -3.70
CA LEU A 78 -14.62 9.82 -4.89
C LEU A 78 -15.12 10.68 -6.07
N LYS A 79 -14.31 10.76 -7.12
CA LYS A 79 -14.66 11.45 -8.37
C LYS A 79 -14.41 10.54 -9.56
N GLU A 80 -15.41 10.36 -10.41
CA GLU A 80 -15.27 9.58 -11.63
C GLU A 80 -14.42 10.34 -12.66
N ASP A 81 -13.53 9.61 -13.34
CA ASP A 81 -12.66 10.14 -14.40
C ASP A 81 -12.46 9.09 -15.49
N GLY A 82 -13.37 9.08 -16.47
CA GLY A 82 -13.39 8.09 -17.55
C GLY A 82 -13.47 6.65 -17.02
N LYS A 83 -12.42 5.87 -17.27
CA LYS A 83 -12.33 4.46 -16.80
C LYS A 83 -11.69 4.33 -15.41
N LYS A 84 -11.39 5.43 -14.74
CA LYS A 84 -10.71 5.49 -13.45
C LYS A 84 -11.61 6.14 -12.40
N LEU A 85 -11.29 5.89 -11.14
CA LEU A 85 -11.88 6.60 -10.00
C LEU A 85 -10.77 7.36 -9.27
N LEU A 86 -10.90 8.69 -9.23
CA LEU A 86 -10.01 9.55 -8.48
C LEU A 86 -10.46 9.62 -7.02
N ILE A 87 -9.51 9.43 -6.11
CA ILE A 87 -9.70 9.58 -4.67
C ILE A 87 -8.97 10.86 -4.26
N ASN A 88 -9.73 11.95 -4.11
CA ASN A 88 -9.23 13.30 -3.80
C ASN A 88 -9.50 13.64 -2.34
N TYR A 89 -8.45 13.91 -1.57
CA TYR A 89 -8.58 14.21 -0.15
C TYR A 89 -7.39 15.01 0.37
N THR A 90 -7.62 15.82 1.39
CA THR A 90 -6.56 16.49 2.14
C THR A 90 -5.91 15.48 3.08
N ALA A 91 -4.64 15.14 2.82
CA ALA A 91 -3.86 14.17 3.58
C ALA A 91 -3.16 14.83 4.77
N LYS A 92 -2.40 14.01 5.53
CA LYS A 92 -1.58 14.47 6.66
C LYS A 92 -0.76 15.72 6.30
N SER A 93 -0.70 16.68 7.22
CA SER A 93 -0.05 17.99 7.04
C SER A 93 -0.74 18.92 6.03
N GLY A 94 -2.04 18.73 5.79
CA GLY A 94 -2.86 19.66 4.99
C GLY A 94 -2.61 19.59 3.48
N LYS A 95 -1.91 18.55 3.00
CA LYS A 95 -1.57 18.43 1.59
C LYS A 95 -2.68 17.74 0.82
N ASP A 96 -3.16 18.36 -0.24
CA ASP A 96 -4.11 17.70 -1.14
C ASP A 96 -3.45 16.54 -1.89
N ARG A 97 -4.17 15.43 -1.96
CA ARG A 97 -3.73 14.22 -2.64
C ARG A 97 -4.84 13.74 -3.56
N SER A 98 -4.46 13.41 -4.78
CA SER A 98 -5.29 12.72 -5.76
C SER A 98 -4.64 11.38 -6.08
N VAL A 99 -5.39 10.30 -5.92
CA VAL A 99 -4.92 8.94 -6.23
C VAL A 99 -5.90 8.29 -7.20
N ALA A 100 -5.40 7.77 -8.32
CA ALA A 100 -6.23 7.11 -9.31
C ALA A 100 -6.32 5.60 -9.04
N LEU A 101 -7.54 5.10 -8.88
CA LEU A 101 -7.86 3.68 -8.90
C LEU A 101 -8.29 3.26 -10.30
N THR A 102 -7.67 2.21 -10.85
CA THR A 102 -7.93 1.72 -12.21
C THR A 102 -8.49 0.29 -12.24
N ASN A 103 -8.37 -0.45 -11.14
CA ASN A 103 -8.90 -1.80 -11.02
C ASN A 103 -10.44 -1.77 -11.07
N LYS A 104 -11.02 -2.22 -12.19
CA LYS A 104 -12.47 -2.18 -12.45
C LYS A 104 -13.30 -2.84 -11.35
N ARG A 105 -12.84 -3.97 -10.81
CA ARG A 105 -13.56 -4.69 -9.75
C ARG A 105 -13.58 -3.87 -8.45
N LEU A 106 -12.44 -3.30 -8.06
CA LEU A 106 -12.37 -2.43 -6.88
C LEU A 106 -13.17 -1.13 -7.07
N ILE A 107 -13.17 -0.56 -8.28
CA ILE A 107 -14.02 0.60 -8.61
C ILE A 107 -15.49 0.25 -8.41
N SER A 108 -15.96 -0.86 -8.97
CA SER A 108 -17.36 -1.31 -8.82
C SER A 108 -17.72 -1.49 -7.35
N LEU A 109 -16.90 -2.27 -6.61
CA LEU A 109 -17.13 -2.51 -5.19
C LEU A 109 -17.16 -1.22 -4.37
N LEU A 110 -16.24 -0.29 -4.64
CA LEU A 110 -16.19 0.98 -3.92
C LEU A 110 -17.38 1.88 -4.26
N LYS A 111 -17.85 1.89 -5.53
CA LYS A 111 -19.06 2.60 -5.93
C LYS A 111 -20.30 2.03 -5.25
N ASP A 112 -20.51 0.72 -5.32
CA ASP A 112 -21.64 0.02 -4.71
C ASP A 112 -21.69 0.29 -3.21
N TYR A 113 -20.55 0.13 -2.55
CA TYR A 113 -20.42 0.35 -1.13
C TYR A 113 -20.61 1.82 -0.73
N SER A 114 -20.15 2.75 -1.56
CA SER A 114 -20.29 4.18 -1.29
C SER A 114 -21.75 4.63 -1.24
N GLN A 115 -22.70 3.88 -1.80
CA GLN A 115 -24.14 4.23 -1.76
C GLN A 115 -24.77 3.99 -0.38
N LEU A 116 -24.13 3.21 0.49
CA LEU A 116 -24.66 2.95 1.83
C LEU A 116 -24.70 4.23 2.69
N GLN A 117 -25.68 4.31 3.59
CA GLN A 117 -25.95 5.52 4.37
C GLN A 117 -24.81 5.84 5.34
N GLY A 118 -24.41 7.11 5.38
CA GLY A 118 -23.64 7.77 6.44
C GLY A 118 -22.31 8.38 5.98
N TYR A 119 -21.47 8.76 6.94
CA TYR A 119 -20.45 9.80 6.70
C TYR A 119 -19.12 9.26 6.16
N GLU A 120 -18.46 8.36 6.87
CA GLU A 120 -17.28 7.64 6.37
C GLU A 120 -17.68 6.52 5.39
N LEU A 121 -16.79 6.19 4.46
CA LEU A 121 -17.01 5.06 3.53
C LEU A 121 -16.94 3.74 4.30
N PHE A 122 -15.84 3.48 5.01
CA PHE A 122 -15.57 2.18 5.61
C PHE A 122 -16.26 2.01 6.97
N ARG A 123 -17.49 1.51 6.94
CA ARG A 123 -18.35 1.18 8.07
C ARG A 123 -19.08 -0.16 7.91
N TYR A 124 -19.23 -0.91 8.97
CA TYR A 124 -19.97 -2.17 8.95
C TYR A 124 -21.06 -2.16 10.03
N GLN A 125 -22.07 -3.00 9.85
CA GLN A 125 -23.13 -3.19 10.84
C GLN A 125 -22.84 -4.46 11.65
N GLU A 126 -22.97 -4.37 12.96
CA GLU A 126 -22.84 -5.46 13.94
C GLU A 126 -23.89 -5.17 15.02
N ASP A 127 -24.73 -6.16 15.36
CA ASP A 127 -25.82 -6.02 16.35
C ASP A 127 -26.70 -4.76 16.14
N ASP A 128 -27.15 -4.56 14.90
CA ASP A 128 -27.93 -3.41 14.44
C ASP A 128 -27.28 -2.03 14.59
N SER A 129 -26.01 -1.99 15.00
CA SER A 129 -25.24 -0.77 15.22
C SER A 129 -24.20 -0.58 14.12
N TRP A 130 -24.01 0.68 13.70
CA TRP A 130 -22.99 1.03 12.71
C TRP A 130 -21.64 1.33 13.36
N HIS A 131 -20.60 0.64 12.90
CA HIS A 131 -19.23 0.80 13.37
C HIS A 131 -18.31 1.28 12.25
N THR A 132 -17.43 2.23 12.55
CA THR A 132 -16.37 2.65 11.62
C THR A 132 -15.18 1.70 11.67
N VAL A 133 -14.61 1.37 10.52
CA VAL A 133 -13.37 0.59 10.46
C VAL A 133 -12.23 1.39 11.09
N GLY A 134 -11.74 0.91 12.23
CA GLY A 134 -10.55 1.43 12.87
C GLY A 134 -9.25 0.81 12.34
N SER A 135 -8.11 1.38 12.74
CA SER A 135 -6.80 0.83 12.38
C SER A 135 -6.53 -0.52 13.03
N SER A 136 -7.05 -0.78 14.24
CA SER A 136 -6.90 -2.09 14.92
C SER A 136 -7.57 -3.17 14.10
N ALA A 137 -8.90 -3.06 13.88
CA ALA A 137 -9.65 -4.05 13.12
C ALA A 137 -9.07 -4.31 11.71
N LEU A 138 -8.54 -3.27 11.06
CA LEU A 138 -7.85 -3.44 9.78
C LEU A 138 -6.52 -4.19 9.91
N ASN A 139 -5.68 -3.87 10.90
CA ASN A 139 -4.42 -4.58 11.11
C ASN A 139 -4.65 -6.02 11.59
N ASP A 140 -5.68 -6.26 12.40
CA ASP A 140 -6.07 -7.60 12.87
C ASP A 140 -6.57 -8.45 11.69
N TYR A 141 -7.29 -7.83 10.74
CA TYR A 141 -7.61 -8.48 9.48
C TYR A 141 -6.37 -8.75 8.64
N ILE A 142 -5.43 -7.80 8.53
CA ILE A 142 -4.18 -7.99 7.76
C ILE A 142 -3.31 -9.09 8.38
N SER A 143 -3.24 -9.19 9.71
CA SER A 143 -2.40 -10.16 10.44
C SER A 143 -3.12 -11.47 10.75
N HIS A 144 -4.15 -11.84 9.99
CA HIS A 144 -4.88 -13.07 10.31
C HIS A 144 -4.08 -14.30 9.86
N GLU A 145 -3.77 -15.17 10.82
CA GLU A 145 -2.93 -16.37 10.63
C GLU A 145 -1.63 -16.08 9.88
N PRO A 146 -0.77 -15.20 10.43
CA PRO A 146 0.54 -14.93 9.87
C PRO A 146 1.49 -16.10 10.20
N PRO A 147 2.57 -16.30 9.42
CA PRO A 147 3.63 -17.22 9.81
C PRO A 147 4.28 -16.76 11.13
N GLU A 148 4.74 -17.72 11.94
CA GLU A 148 5.58 -17.48 13.14
C GLU A 148 5.01 -16.46 14.15
N ASP A 149 3.68 -16.33 14.25
CA ASP A 149 3.00 -15.34 15.10
C ASP A 149 3.40 -13.87 14.83
N ASP A 150 3.87 -13.56 13.61
CA ASP A 150 4.19 -12.20 13.17
C ASP A 150 2.98 -11.25 13.25
N TYR A 151 3.19 -9.94 13.32
CA TYR A 151 2.09 -8.95 13.28
C TYR A 151 2.30 -7.90 12.18
N TYR A 152 1.63 -8.11 11.05
CA TYR A 152 1.68 -7.23 9.89
C TYR A 152 0.60 -6.13 9.94
N THR A 153 1.07 -4.89 9.88
CA THR A 153 0.18 -3.72 9.85
C THR A 153 0.08 -3.13 8.46
N ALA A 154 -0.89 -2.24 8.25
CA ALA A 154 -1.00 -1.44 7.03
C ALA A 154 0.27 -0.65 6.64
N LYS A 155 1.22 -0.46 7.58
CA LYS A 155 2.51 0.15 7.30
C LYS A 155 3.38 -0.72 6.38
N TYR A 156 3.25 -2.04 6.45
CA TYR A 156 3.99 -2.98 5.59
C TYR A 156 3.68 -2.74 4.12
N PHE A 157 2.41 -2.59 3.75
CA PHE A 157 2.01 -2.21 2.39
C PHE A 157 2.69 -0.92 1.90
N ARG A 158 2.89 0.07 2.76
CA ARG A 158 3.55 1.32 2.36
C ARG A 158 5.04 1.15 2.13
N THR A 159 5.72 0.31 2.91
CA THR A 159 7.15 0.01 2.71
C THR A 159 7.33 -0.88 1.49
N TRP A 160 6.54 -1.95 1.39
CA TRP A 160 6.49 -2.83 0.23
C TRP A 160 6.24 -2.06 -1.07
N GLY A 161 5.17 -1.26 -1.10
CA GLY A 161 4.79 -0.44 -2.23
C GLY A 161 5.83 0.62 -2.60
N ALA A 162 6.50 1.25 -1.64
CA ALA A 162 7.56 2.21 -1.93
C ALA A 162 8.72 1.57 -2.70
N ASN A 163 9.13 0.36 -2.29
CA ASN A 163 10.20 -0.38 -2.97
C ASN A 163 9.73 -0.95 -4.32
N CYS A 164 8.48 -1.41 -4.44
CA CYS A 164 7.89 -1.81 -5.72
C CYS A 164 7.83 -0.65 -6.72
N VAL A 165 7.39 0.53 -6.27
CA VAL A 165 7.37 1.74 -7.10
C VAL A 165 8.78 2.14 -7.50
N CYS A 166 9.77 2.02 -6.60
CA CYS A 166 11.17 2.25 -6.93
C CYS A 166 11.61 1.33 -8.08
N ILE A 167 11.46 0.02 -7.90
CA ILE A 167 11.84 -1.00 -8.90
C ILE A 167 11.16 -0.74 -10.25
N LYS A 168 9.85 -0.53 -10.24
CA LYS A 168 9.03 -0.36 -11.45
C LYS A 168 9.43 0.85 -12.30
N ASN A 169 9.94 1.91 -11.68
CA ASN A 169 10.23 3.17 -12.39
C ASN A 169 11.74 3.35 -12.67
N THR A 170 12.58 2.38 -12.30
CA THR A 170 14.03 2.45 -12.45
C THR A 170 14.46 2.69 -13.90
N GLU A 171 13.96 1.88 -14.84
CA GLU A 171 14.37 1.95 -16.24
C GLU A 171 13.96 3.28 -16.90
N GLU A 172 12.70 3.70 -16.71
CA GLU A 172 12.18 4.96 -17.23
C GLU A 172 12.95 6.16 -16.67
N VAL A 173 13.24 6.16 -15.36
CA VAL A 173 14.04 7.21 -14.73
C VAL A 173 15.49 7.21 -15.24
N GLY A 174 16.08 6.04 -15.48
CA GLY A 174 17.41 5.90 -16.07
C GLY A 174 17.49 6.60 -17.43
N LYS A 175 16.61 6.22 -18.36
CA LYS A 175 16.49 6.81 -19.71
C LYS A 175 16.26 8.33 -19.68
N LEU A 176 15.45 8.81 -18.75
CA LEU A 176 15.22 10.25 -18.56
C LEU A 176 16.49 10.98 -18.10
N CYS A 177 17.28 10.37 -17.22
CA CYS A 177 18.47 10.99 -16.67
C CYS A 177 19.65 10.97 -17.65
N GLU A 178 19.76 9.99 -18.54
CA GLU A 178 20.79 9.96 -19.61
C GLU A 178 20.75 11.21 -20.50
N ASN A 179 19.55 11.73 -20.76
CA ASN A 179 19.31 12.86 -21.65
C ASN A 179 19.16 14.20 -20.91
N THR A 180 19.42 14.24 -19.61
CA THR A 180 19.25 15.45 -18.79
C THR A 180 20.39 15.63 -17.78
N ARG A 181 20.44 16.77 -17.09
CA ARG A 181 21.38 16.99 -15.96
C ARG A 181 20.88 16.40 -14.64
N LYS A 182 19.78 15.62 -14.66
CA LYS A 182 19.16 15.07 -13.45
C LYS A 182 19.94 13.84 -12.98
N LYS A 183 20.02 13.65 -11.66
CA LYS A 183 20.64 12.46 -11.06
C LYS A 183 19.60 11.34 -10.89
N PRO A 184 19.88 10.09 -11.31
CA PRO A 184 18.95 8.97 -11.18
C PRO A 184 18.43 8.76 -9.75
N GLU A 185 19.32 8.70 -8.75
CA GLU A 185 18.92 8.49 -7.33
C GLU A 185 17.91 9.54 -6.87
N THR A 186 18.23 10.83 -7.05
CA THR A 186 17.38 11.92 -6.57
C THR A 186 16.04 11.94 -7.31
N THR A 187 16.05 11.65 -8.61
CA THR A 187 14.84 11.61 -9.44
C THR A 187 13.93 10.46 -8.99
N LEU A 188 14.51 9.28 -8.77
CA LEU A 188 13.78 8.09 -8.34
C LEU A 188 13.17 8.26 -6.95
N ILE A 189 13.93 8.76 -5.97
CA ILE A 189 13.40 9.00 -4.61
C ILE A 189 12.27 10.04 -4.66
N ARG A 190 12.40 11.11 -5.45
CA ARG A 190 11.34 12.13 -5.60
C ARG A 190 10.08 11.53 -6.20
N LEU A 191 10.20 10.71 -7.23
CA LEU A 191 9.08 10.03 -7.86
C LEU A 191 8.37 9.09 -6.87
N VAL A 192 9.12 8.28 -6.11
CA VAL A 192 8.53 7.41 -5.09
C VAL A 192 7.84 8.25 -4.02
N ALA A 193 8.49 9.30 -3.51
CA ALA A 193 7.92 10.17 -2.50
C ALA A 193 6.61 10.81 -2.96
N GLU A 194 6.54 11.27 -4.21
CA GLU A 194 5.33 11.83 -4.81
C GLU A 194 4.21 10.80 -4.90
N LYS A 195 4.45 9.65 -5.55
CA LYS A 195 3.44 8.59 -5.71
C LYS A 195 2.92 8.10 -4.36
N MET A 196 3.80 7.94 -3.39
CA MET A 196 3.45 7.46 -2.04
C MET A 196 2.86 8.55 -1.14
N GLY A 197 2.94 9.84 -1.52
CA GLY A 197 2.53 10.96 -0.67
C GLY A 197 3.41 11.08 0.59
N HIS A 198 4.71 10.90 0.45
CA HIS A 198 5.74 11.08 1.47
C HIS A 198 6.57 12.33 1.18
N THR A 199 7.31 12.84 2.18
CA THR A 199 8.44 13.73 1.89
C THR A 199 9.63 12.88 1.44
N VAL A 200 10.54 13.48 0.67
CA VAL A 200 11.80 12.83 0.24
C VAL A 200 12.56 12.27 1.45
N ALA A 201 12.69 13.07 2.51
CA ALA A 201 13.37 12.66 3.73
C ALA A 201 12.73 11.42 4.38
N VAL A 202 11.39 11.42 4.55
CA VAL A 202 10.66 10.30 5.15
C VAL A 202 10.71 9.05 4.24
N CYS A 203 10.66 9.24 2.93
CA CYS A 203 10.79 8.15 1.97
C CYS A 203 12.14 7.45 2.14
N LYS A 204 13.25 8.21 2.18
CA LYS A 204 14.61 7.69 2.34
C LYS A 204 14.86 7.08 3.72
N SER A 205 14.34 7.69 4.80
CA SER A 205 14.62 7.23 6.17
C SER A 205 13.78 6.04 6.62
N SER A 206 12.59 5.85 6.05
CA SER A 206 11.58 4.97 6.66
C SER A 206 10.89 3.98 5.72
N TYR A 207 10.97 4.15 4.40
CA TYR A 207 10.21 3.32 3.45
C TYR A 207 11.08 2.67 2.38
N LEU A 208 12.01 3.39 1.78
CA LEU A 208 12.95 2.81 0.82
C LEU A 208 14.05 2.05 1.56
N HIS A 209 14.30 0.81 1.11
CA HIS A 209 15.46 0.08 1.60
C HIS A 209 16.71 0.52 0.81
N PRO A 210 17.82 0.92 1.48
CA PRO A 210 19.03 1.34 0.81
C PRO A 210 19.57 0.31 -0.18
N GLU A 211 19.54 -0.98 0.18
CA GLU A 211 19.99 -2.06 -0.72
C GLU A 211 19.12 -2.21 -1.97
N ILE A 212 17.80 -2.02 -1.85
CA ILE A 212 16.88 -2.09 -3.00
C ILE A 212 17.14 -0.89 -3.92
N LEU A 213 17.28 0.30 -3.34
CA LEU A 213 17.63 1.51 -4.09
C LEU A 213 19.00 1.35 -4.78
N SER A 214 19.99 0.81 -4.09
CA SER A 214 21.32 0.54 -4.64
C SER A 214 21.25 -0.43 -5.83
N GLN A 215 20.50 -1.52 -5.68
CA GLN A 215 20.27 -2.49 -6.76
C GLN A 215 19.52 -1.89 -7.95
N CYS A 216 18.59 -0.94 -7.73
CA CYS A 216 17.93 -0.22 -8.81
C CYS A 216 18.92 0.68 -9.57
N LEU A 217 19.81 1.37 -8.85
CA LEU A 217 20.73 2.34 -9.45
C LEU A 217 21.94 1.70 -10.10
N ASN A 218 22.45 0.61 -9.53
CA ASN A 218 23.63 -0.11 -9.98
C ASN A 218 23.34 -1.62 -9.97
N PRO A 219 22.56 -2.14 -10.94
CA PRO A 219 22.14 -3.54 -10.94
C PRO A 219 23.31 -4.50 -10.85
N GLN A 220 23.34 -5.30 -9.79
CA GLN A 220 24.26 -6.42 -9.63
C GLN A 220 23.58 -7.74 -9.99
N LYS A 221 24.38 -8.76 -10.32
CA LYS A 221 23.84 -10.12 -10.53
C LYS A 221 23.19 -10.61 -9.23
N LEU A 222 21.91 -10.97 -9.31
CA LEU A 222 21.17 -11.57 -8.20
C LEU A 222 21.48 -13.07 -8.11
N LYS A 223 21.55 -13.58 -6.88
CA LYS A 223 21.66 -15.02 -6.65
C LYS A 223 20.25 -15.63 -6.70
N ASP A 224 20.16 -16.88 -7.15
CA ASP A 224 18.90 -17.61 -7.05
C ASP A 224 18.73 -18.15 -5.63
N CYS A 225 18.17 -17.31 -4.77
CA CYS A 225 17.99 -17.58 -3.34
C CYS A 225 16.52 -17.67 -2.93
N LEU A 226 15.61 -17.67 -3.91
CA LEU A 226 14.21 -17.93 -3.63
C LEU A 226 14.02 -19.40 -3.20
N PRO A 227 13.07 -19.70 -2.30
CA PRO A 227 12.71 -21.08 -2.00
C PRO A 227 12.37 -21.87 -3.28
N LYS A 228 12.69 -23.17 -3.31
CA LYS A 228 12.47 -24.01 -4.49
C LYS A 228 10.99 -24.14 -4.87
N ASP A 229 10.11 -24.01 -3.90
CA ASP A 229 8.65 -24.03 -4.01
C ASP A 229 8.05 -22.62 -4.24
N PHE A 230 8.88 -21.59 -4.41
CA PHE A 230 8.40 -20.25 -4.69
C PHE A 230 7.66 -20.19 -6.03
N SER A 231 6.39 -19.80 -5.97
CA SER A 231 5.58 -19.45 -7.15
C SER A 231 5.51 -17.94 -7.30
N SER A 232 5.66 -17.45 -8.53
CA SER A 232 5.40 -16.04 -8.87
C SER A 232 3.90 -15.73 -8.99
N GLU A 233 3.03 -16.74 -8.87
CA GLU A 233 1.59 -16.54 -8.87
C GLU A 233 1.15 -15.63 -7.72
N GLY A 234 0.28 -14.67 -8.04
CA GLY A 234 -0.20 -13.68 -7.07
C GLY A 234 0.75 -12.51 -6.83
N TYR A 235 1.91 -12.44 -7.49
CA TYR A 235 2.83 -11.30 -7.45
C TYR A 235 2.81 -10.47 -8.74
N LYS A 236 3.04 -9.17 -8.61
CA LYS A 236 3.36 -8.27 -9.73
C LYS A 236 4.83 -8.47 -10.15
N PRO A 237 5.22 -8.14 -11.40
CA PRO A 237 6.61 -8.30 -11.84
C PRO A 237 7.63 -7.58 -10.93
N GLU A 238 7.32 -6.36 -10.50
CA GLU A 238 8.16 -5.60 -9.56
C GLU A 238 8.25 -6.24 -8.17
N GLU A 239 7.25 -7.03 -7.77
CA GLU A 239 7.22 -7.74 -6.50
C GLU A 239 8.07 -9.01 -6.55
N VAL A 240 8.08 -9.73 -7.67
CA VAL A 240 8.99 -10.87 -7.87
C VAL A 240 10.44 -10.42 -7.81
N LEU A 241 10.78 -9.33 -8.50
CA LEU A 241 12.13 -8.77 -8.43
C LEU A 241 12.46 -8.27 -7.01
N LEU A 242 11.50 -7.67 -6.32
CA LEU A 242 11.67 -7.31 -4.91
C LEU A 242 12.02 -8.53 -4.05
N MET A 243 11.27 -9.63 -4.17
CA MET A 243 11.54 -10.88 -3.46
C MET A 243 12.94 -11.42 -3.76
N GLN A 244 13.38 -11.42 -5.02
CA GLN A 244 14.73 -11.87 -5.40
C GLN A 244 15.84 -11.02 -4.76
N ILE A 245 15.67 -9.69 -4.72
CA ILE A 245 16.62 -8.78 -4.08
C ILE A 245 16.65 -9.02 -2.57
N LEU A 246 15.48 -9.19 -1.94
CA LEU A 246 15.34 -9.50 -0.53
C LEU A 246 16.04 -10.82 -0.17
N CYS A 247 15.77 -11.91 -0.90
CA CYS A 247 16.41 -13.20 -0.66
C CYS A 247 17.94 -13.16 -0.87
N THR A 248 18.42 -12.56 -1.97
CA THR A 248 19.86 -12.49 -2.30
C THR A 248 20.69 -11.80 -1.20
N LYS A 249 20.10 -10.83 -0.50
CA LYS A 249 20.80 -10.04 0.52
C LYS A 249 20.78 -10.68 1.90
N LEU A 250 19.87 -11.62 2.13
CA LEU A 250 19.80 -12.41 3.38
C LEU A 250 20.54 -13.74 3.27
N SER A 251 20.98 -14.14 2.07
CA SER A 251 21.82 -15.31 1.79
C SER A 251 23.31 -15.02 1.82
#